data_AF-A0A932ED83-F1
#
_entry.id   AF-A0A932ED83-F1
#
_cell.length_a   1.000
_cell.length_b   1.000
_cell.length_c   1.000
_cell.angle_alpha   90.00
_cell.angle_beta   90.00
_cell.angle_gamma   90.00
#
_symmetry.space_group_name_H-M   'P 1'
#
loop_
_entity.id
_entity.type
_entity.pdbx_description
1 polymer ?
#
loop_
_entity_poly.entity_id
_entity_poly.type
_entity_poly.pdbx_seq_one_letter_code
_entity_poly.pdbx_strand_id
1 'polypeptide(L)'
;MSQPQIRLARTSDVNKVLSFLRSKYQLLSEADIIKLALSEKYIQEQENIADKEERIRQAWGYLKKEGKKIGNRLMREKGLDPKKITEQQFYDLILNDHKHD
;
A
#
# COMPACT_ATOMS: atom_id res chain seq x y z
N MET A 1 4.05 25.10 28.93
CA MET A 1 3.81 23.71 28.52
C MET A 1 5.15 23.01 28.43
N SER A 2 5.40 21.93 29.17
CA SER A 2 6.67 21.20 29.08
C SER A 2 6.71 20.44 27.75
N GLN A 3 7.75 20.68 26.95
CA GLN A 3 7.95 19.88 25.74
C GLN A 3 8.36 18.46 26.14
N PRO A 4 7.79 17.42 25.49
CA PRO A 4 8.22 16.05 25.73
C PRO A 4 9.70 15.90 25.37
N GLN A 5 10.51 15.46 26.33
CA GLN A 5 11.94 15.31 26.18
C GLN A 5 12.25 13.87 25.77
N ILE A 6 12.66 13.67 24.51
CA ILE A 6 13.04 12.35 24.01
C ILE A 6 14.45 12.02 24.54
N ARG A 7 14.56 10.95 25.33
CA ARG A 7 15.86 10.42 25.77
C ARG A 7 16.23 9.23 24.90
N LEU A 8 17.32 9.37 24.14
CA LEU A 8 17.86 8.29 23.33
C LEU A 8 18.96 7.56 24.10
N ALA A 9 18.83 6.23 24.20
CA ALA A 9 19.91 5.39 24.71
C ALA A 9 21.08 5.42 23.73
N ARG A 10 22.28 5.76 24.22
CA ARG A 10 23.50 5.80 23.42
C ARG A 10 24.05 4.39 23.23
N THR A 11 23.57 3.69 22.21
CA THR A 11 24.17 2.43 21.77
C THR A 11 25.29 2.70 20.76
N SER A 12 26.12 1.69 20.50
CA SER A 12 27.19 1.76 19.49
C SER A 12 26.65 2.15 18.11
N ASP A 13 25.51 1.60 17.72
CA ASP A 13 24.90 1.86 16.42
C ASP A 13 24.28 3.26 16.34
N VAL A 14 23.63 3.73 17.41
CA VAL A 14 23.14 5.10 17.51
C VAL A 14 24.29 6.10 17.36
N ASN A 15 25.43 5.85 18.00
CA ASN A 15 26.60 6.72 17.88
C ASN A 15 27.15 6.77 16.45
N LYS A 16 27.22 5.63 15.73
CA LYS A 16 27.64 5.61 14.32
C LYS A 16 26.73 6.47 13.44
N VAL A 17 25.40 6.32 13.62
CA VAL A 17 24.40 7.09 12.87
C VAL A 17 24.52 8.58 13.18
N LEU A 18 24.70 8.96 14.45
CA LEU A 18 24.87 10.36 14.84
C LEU A 18 26.17 10.96 14.31
N SER A 19 27.29 10.21 14.32
CA SER A 19 28.54 10.64 13.69
C SER A 19 28.38 10.85 12.19
N PHE A 20 27.71 9.93 11.51
CA PHE A 20 27.38 10.06 10.09
C PHE A 20 26.53 11.30 9.81
N LEU A 21 25.43 11.49 10.55
CA LEU A 21 24.54 12.63 10.35
C LEU A 21 25.20 13.96 10.69
N ARG A 22 26.08 14.00 11.70
CA ARG A 22 26.84 15.21 12.05
C ARG A 22 27.84 15.62 10.96
N SER A 23 28.39 14.64 10.22
CA SER A 23 29.23 14.92 9.06
C SER A 23 28.45 15.60 7.92
N LYS A 24 27.17 15.23 7.77
CA LYS A 24 26.24 15.76 6.76
C LYS A 24 25.64 17.12 7.17
N TYR A 25 25.34 17.31 8.46
CA TYR A 25 24.68 18.49 9.02
C TYR A 25 25.56 19.18 10.05
N GLN A 26 26.68 19.74 9.60
CA GLN A 26 27.73 20.27 10.48
C GLN A 26 27.30 21.45 11.36
N LEU A 27 26.31 22.23 10.89
CA LEU A 27 25.82 23.44 11.57
C LEU A 27 24.67 23.17 12.54
N LEU A 28 24.11 21.95 12.53
CA LEU A 28 22.95 21.62 13.35
C LEU A 28 23.38 20.99 14.67
N SER A 29 22.61 21.28 15.73
CA SER A 29 22.72 20.55 16.98
C SER A 29 22.29 19.10 16.78
N GLU A 30 22.80 18.19 17.61
CA GLU A 30 22.39 16.78 17.53
C GLU A 30 20.87 16.60 17.66
N ALA A 31 20.24 17.40 18.53
CA ALA A 31 18.80 17.37 18.72
C ALA A 31 18.05 17.79 17.44
N ASP A 32 18.56 18.80 16.72
CA ASP A 32 17.92 19.28 15.50
C ASP A 32 18.16 18.33 14.31
N ILE A 33 19.32 17.68 14.27
CA ILE A 33 19.60 16.58 13.35
C ILE A 33 18.58 15.45 13.52
N ILE A 34 18.30 15.06 14.77
CA ILE A 34 17.33 13.99 15.06
C ILE A 34 15.92 14.40 14.65
N LYS A 35 15.49 15.63 14.97
CA LYS A 35 14.18 16.16 14.55
C LYS A 35 14.04 16.14 13.03
N LEU A 36 15.06 16.60 12.32
CA LEU A 36 15.08 16.63 10.86
C LEU A 36 14.98 15.21 10.30
N ALA A 37 15.81 14.29 10.78
CA ALA A 37 15.82 12.90 10.31
C ALA A 37 14.47 12.19 10.58
N LEU A 38 13.85 12.44 11.73
CA LEU A 38 12.51 11.91 12.04
C LEU A 38 11.43 12.52 11.12
N SER A 39 11.51 13.82 10.83
CA SER A 39 10.59 14.48 9.91
C SER A 39 10.74 13.94 8.48
N GLU A 40 11.96 13.80 7.98
CA GLU A 40 12.25 13.22 6.66
C GLU A 40 11.72 11.78 6.60
N LYS A 41 11.94 10.99 7.65
CA LYS A 41 11.47 9.61 7.72
C LYS A 41 9.94 9.53 7.71
N TYR A 42 9.27 10.39 8.47
CA TYR A 42 7.82 10.46 8.50
C TYR A 42 7.22 10.83 7.14
N ILE A 43 7.78 11.85 6.47
CA ILE A 43 7.34 12.26 5.13
C ILE A 43 7.50 11.11 4.15
N GLN A 44 8.66 10.44 4.17
CA GLN A 44 8.91 9.30 3.30
C GLN A 44 7.95 8.13 3.55
N GLU A 45 7.60 7.86 4.81
CA GLU A 45 6.61 6.82 5.13
C GLU A 45 5.21 7.19 4.64
N GLN A 46 4.80 8.46 4.77
CA GLN A 46 3.52 8.94 4.26
C GLN A 46 3.44 8.83 2.72
N GLU A 47 4.50 9.23 2.02
CA GLU A 47 4.59 9.09 0.55
C GLU A 47 4.52 7.62 0.13
N ASN A 48 5.24 6.73 0.82
CA ASN A 48 5.20 5.30 0.54
C ASN A 48 3.80 4.69 0.78
N ILE A 49 3.07 5.16 1.80
CA ILE A 49 1.69 4.72 2.05
C ILE A 49 0.79 5.17 0.90
N ALA A 50 0.86 6.44 0.51
CA ALA A 50 0.06 6.97 -0.59
C ALA A 50 0.34 6.24 -1.92
N ASP A 51 1.61 6.00 -2.24
CA ASP A 51 2.02 5.24 -3.42
C ASP A 51 1.50 3.80 -3.40
N LYS A 52 1.54 3.15 -2.23
CA LYS A 52 1.05 1.78 -2.07
C LYS A 52 -0.47 1.72 -2.24
N GLU A 53 -1.20 2.67 -1.66
CA GLU A 53 -2.66 2.76 -1.82
C GLU A 53 -3.07 3.00 -3.28
N GLU A 54 -2.38 3.90 -3.97
CA GLU A 54 -2.67 4.19 -5.37
C GLU A 54 -2.39 2.97 -6.27
N ARG A 55 -1.28 2.26 -6.05
CA ARG A 55 -0.99 1.00 -6.77
C ARG A 55 -2.05 -0.06 -6.53
N ILE A 56 -2.52 -0.23 -5.29
CA ILE A 56 -3.59 -1.18 -4.96
C ILE A 56 -4.89 -0.78 -5.67
N ARG A 57 -5.24 0.51 -5.66
CA ARG A 57 -6.43 1.03 -6.34
C ARG A 57 -6.39 0.79 -7.85
N GLN A 58 -5.24 1.01 -8.47
CA GLN A 58 -5.03 0.75 -9.90
C GLN A 58 -5.14 -0.74 -10.24
N ALA A 59 -4.49 -1.60 -9.46
CA ALA A 59 -4.56 -3.05 -9.63
C ALA A 59 -6.00 -3.57 -9.45
N TRP A 60 -6.72 -3.10 -8.44
CA TRP A 60 -8.12 -3.43 -8.22
C TRP A 60 -9.01 -2.92 -9.36
N GLY A 61 -8.77 -1.70 -9.84
CA GLY A 61 -9.48 -1.13 -10.98
C GLY A 61 -9.28 -1.94 -12.26
N TYR A 62 -8.06 -2.42 -12.50
CA TYR A 62 -7.73 -3.31 -13.62
C TYR A 62 -8.43 -4.66 -13.49
N LEU A 63 -8.30 -5.33 -12.33
CA LEU A 63 -8.96 -6.61 -12.05
C LEU A 63 -10.48 -6.52 -12.18
N LYS A 64 -11.09 -5.45 -11.70
CA LYS A 64 -12.53 -5.22 -11.84
C LYS A 64 -12.95 -5.03 -13.30
N LYS A 65 -12.14 -4.36 -14.12
CA LYS A 65 -12.40 -4.20 -15.56
C LYS A 65 -12.28 -5.53 -16.30
N GLU A 66 -11.20 -6.28 -16.05
CA GLU A 66 -10.99 -7.61 -16.66
C GLU A 66 -12.07 -8.61 -16.22
N GLY A 67 -12.34 -8.70 -14.92
CA GLY A 67 -13.40 -9.55 -14.38
C GLY A 67 -14.78 -9.21 -14.95
N LYS A 68 -15.09 -7.92 -15.14
CA LYS A 68 -16.34 -7.51 -15.80
C LYS A 68 -16.40 -7.93 -17.27
N LYS A 69 -15.29 -7.88 -18.01
CA LYS A 69 -15.24 -8.35 -19.41
C LYS A 69 -15.44 -9.87 -19.48
N ILE A 70 -14.75 -10.62 -18.63
CA ILE A 70 -14.83 -12.08 -18.57
C ILE A 70 -16.25 -12.50 -18.17
N GLY A 71 -16.79 -11.94 -17.09
CA GLY A 71 -18.16 -12.23 -16.64
C GLY A 71 -19.21 -11.91 -17.70
N ASN A 72 -19.08 -10.76 -18.39
CA ASN A 72 -19.99 -10.42 -19.49
C ASN A 72 -19.86 -11.38 -20.69
N ARG A 73 -18.68 -11.92 -20.96
CA ARG A 73 -18.46 -12.91 -22.01
C ARG A 73 -19.14 -14.23 -21.65
N LEU A 74 -18.88 -14.76 -20.47
CA LEU A 74 -19.48 -16.00 -19.96
C LEU A 74 -21.01 -15.93 -19.90
N MET A 75 -21.56 -14.79 -19.44
CA MET A 75 -23.00 -14.54 -19.44
C MET A 75 -23.60 -14.59 -20.85
N ARG A 76 -22.93 -14.00 -21.84
CA ARG A 76 -23.38 -14.02 -23.24
C ARG A 76 -23.31 -15.42 -23.84
N GLU A 77 -22.25 -16.16 -23.58
CA GLU A 77 -22.08 -17.54 -24.06
C GLU A 77 -23.17 -18.48 -23.51
N LYS A 78 -23.64 -18.22 -22.28
CA LYS A 78 -24.74 -18.96 -21.65
C LYS A 78 -26.13 -18.36 -21.93
N GLY A 79 -26.23 -17.27 -22.69
CA GLY A 79 -27.50 -16.60 -23.01
C GLY A 79 -28.20 -15.95 -21.81
N LEU A 80 -27.45 -15.63 -20.74
CA LEU A 80 -27.98 -15.09 -19.50
C LEU A 80 -27.93 -13.55 -19.47
N ASP A 81 -29.01 -12.94 -18.98
CA ASP A 81 -29.08 -11.49 -18.75
C ASP A 81 -28.52 -11.16 -17.35
N PRO A 82 -27.47 -10.33 -17.24
CA PRO A 82 -26.88 -9.95 -15.96
C PRO A 82 -27.86 -9.33 -14.96
N LYS A 83 -28.98 -8.77 -15.43
CA LYS A 83 -29.99 -8.15 -14.56
C LYS A 83 -31.05 -9.12 -14.04
N LYS A 84 -31.09 -10.35 -14.58
CA LYS A 84 -32.12 -11.36 -14.27
C LYS A 84 -31.52 -12.68 -13.80
N ILE A 85 -30.21 -12.74 -13.58
CA ILE A 85 -29.53 -13.94 -13.12
C ILE A 85 -29.86 -14.21 -11.65
N THR A 86 -30.13 -15.47 -11.32
CA THR A 86 -30.27 -15.92 -9.93
C THR A 86 -28.91 -16.27 -9.33
N GLU A 87 -28.80 -16.28 -8.01
CA GLU A 87 -27.55 -16.61 -7.31
C GLU A 87 -27.02 -18.00 -7.69
N GLN A 88 -27.94 -18.98 -7.82
CA GLN A 88 -27.61 -20.34 -8.27
C GLN A 88 -27.00 -20.35 -9.67
N GLN A 89 -27.61 -19.63 -10.63
CA GLN A 89 -27.11 -19.53 -12.00
C GLN A 89 -25.77 -18.80 -12.09
N PHE A 90 -25.52 -17.85 -11.18
CA PHE A 90 -24.22 -17.18 -11.09
C PHE A 90 -23.12 -18.14 -10.59
N TYR A 91 -23.39 -18.93 -9.55
CA TYR A 91 -22.44 -19.94 -9.08
C TYR A 91 -22.20 -21.02 -10.13
N ASP A 92 -23.24 -21.49 -10.82
CA ASP A 92 -23.10 -22.47 -11.91
C ASP A 92 -22.26 -21.92 -13.08
N LEU A 93 -22.28 -20.61 -13.30
CA LEU A 93 -21.45 -19.95 -14.31
C LEU A 93 -19.96 -19.98 -13.96
N ILE A 94 -19.63 -19.80 -12.68
CA ILE A 94 -18.25 -19.72 -12.19
C ILE A 94 -17.68 -21.12 -11.92
N LEU A 95 -18.49 -22.03 -11.41
CA LEU A 95 -18.05 -23.37 -10.96
C LEU A 95 -18.00 -24.39 -12.10
N ASN A 96 -18.82 -24.26 -13.15
CA ASN A 96 -18.79 -25.21 -14.28
C ASN A 96 -17.71 -24.89 -15.32
N ASP A 97 -17.10 -23.70 -15.30
CA ASP A 97 -15.96 -23.37 -16.17
C ASP A 97 -14.68 -24.14 -15.76
N HIS A 98 -14.61 -24.59 -14.49
CA HIS A 98 -13.51 -25.39 -13.96
C HIS A 98 -13.67 -26.91 -14.13
N LYS A 99 -14.73 -27.38 -14.80
CA LYS A 99 -14.97 -28.83 -15.04
C LYS A 99 -14.57 -29.31 -16.45
N HIS A 100 -13.98 -28.44 -17.25
CA HIS A 100 -13.58 -28.74 -18.64
C HIS A 100 -12.06 -28.76 -18.86
N ASP A 101 -11.27 -29.00 -17.80
CA ASP A 101 -9.88 -29.49 -17.90
C ASP A 101 -9.79 -30.94 -17.39
#